data_AF-A0A378IM62-F1
#
_entry.id   AF-A0A378IM62-F1
#
_cell.length_a   1.000
_cell.length_b   1.000
_cell.length_c   1.000
_cell.angle_alpha   90.00
_cell.angle_beta   90.00
_cell.angle_gamma   90.00
#
_symmetry.space_group_name_H-M   'P 1'
#
loop_
_entity.id
_entity.type
_entity.pdbx_description
1 polymer ?
#
loop_
_entity_poly.entity_id
_entity_poly.type
_entity_poly.pdbx_seq_one_letter_code
_entity_poly.pdbx_strand_id
1 'polypeptide(L)'
;MKLNLTTFSEEHKNILRAQRKLVLETLDAIAAYLVENGDVESEWRMMLNKEYMINYYDVIPDKGPLRTHEIDLELSVIYENGYVEIKIFKKDVLKANDALLRIVSSKLKERKAKLMHMTEEASPEQLQLINAHIDHTESLIKKCFNLKISSQLLITEVGGLHFIDEILTQMKNNEINSFTPEHYTQFKRHMDELKELVHLYSPTNSQEDYASLCSRKDIINKRQQFNKSFNICKSLLHSFSQEGILASDTEQSILMNFNSLQHMFFAKCDVYFMVLT
;
A
#
# COMPACT_ATOMS: atom_id res chain seq x y z
N MET A 1 10.21 -4.36 -9.34
CA MET A 1 10.86 -3.25 -8.60
C MET A 1 11.03 -3.70 -7.17
N LYS A 2 12.20 -3.50 -6.56
CA LYS A 2 12.41 -3.81 -5.14
C LYS A 2 12.33 -2.55 -4.30
N LEU A 3 11.57 -2.59 -3.22
CA LEU A 3 11.49 -1.53 -2.23
C LEU A 3 12.21 -2.02 -0.98
N ASN A 4 13.40 -1.47 -0.72
CA ASN A 4 14.17 -1.84 0.44
C ASN A 4 13.72 -1.01 1.65
N LEU A 5 13.03 -1.64 2.60
CA LEU A 5 12.50 -0.91 3.75
C LEU A 5 13.59 -0.43 4.72
N THR A 6 14.81 -0.96 4.62
CA THR A 6 15.92 -0.48 5.47
C THR A 6 16.42 0.89 5.05
N THR A 7 16.26 1.27 3.77
CA THR A 7 16.68 2.57 3.23
C THR A 7 15.69 3.68 3.52
N PHE A 8 14.53 3.35 4.09
CA PHE A 8 13.51 4.33 4.41
C PHE A 8 13.93 5.21 5.59
N SER A 9 13.48 6.46 5.59
CA SER A 9 13.56 7.32 6.76
C SER A 9 12.78 6.69 7.94
N GLU A 10 13.15 7.03 9.17
CA GLU A 10 12.40 6.55 10.34
C GLU A 10 10.95 7.07 10.35
N GLU A 11 10.69 8.24 9.78
CA GLU A 11 9.33 8.75 9.57
C GLU A 11 8.51 7.78 8.70
N HIS A 12 9.03 7.42 7.53
CA HIS A 12 8.39 6.46 6.62
C HIS A 12 8.21 5.08 7.27
N LYS A 13 9.21 4.60 8.01
CA LYS A 13 9.09 3.34 8.76
C LYS A 13 8.03 3.41 9.85
N ASN A 14 7.91 4.52 10.57
CA ASN A 14 6.91 4.70 11.63
C ASN A 14 5.48 4.67 11.08
N ILE A 15 5.24 5.27 9.91
CA ILE A 15 3.96 5.20 9.20
C ILE A 15 3.60 3.74 8.90
N LEU A 16 4.53 2.96 8.32
CA LEU A 16 4.30 1.55 7.99
C LEU A 16 4.14 0.65 9.23
N ARG A 17 4.86 0.95 10.32
CA ARG A 17 4.72 0.26 11.63
C ARG A 17 3.34 0.53 12.24
N ALA A 18 2.85 1.76 12.18
CA ALA A 18 1.53 2.13 12.68
C ALA A 18 0.42 1.37 11.93
N GLN A 19 0.50 1.32 10.61
CA GLN A 19 -0.44 0.52 9.80
C GLN A 19 -0.38 -0.97 10.14
N ARG A 20 0.82 -1.52 10.38
CA ARG A 20 0.98 -2.91 10.84
C ARG A 20 0.16 -3.19 12.09
N LYS A 21 0.32 -2.30 13.07
CA LYS A 21 -0.29 -2.42 14.38
C LYS A 21 -1.82 -2.41 14.24
N LEU A 22 -2.35 -1.46 13.47
CA LEU A 22 -3.78 -1.37 13.18
C LEU A 22 -4.34 -2.66 12.54
N VAL A 23 -3.62 -3.21 11.56
CA VAL A 23 -4.04 -4.46 10.88
C VAL A 23 -4.03 -5.62 11.88
N LEU A 24 -2.96 -5.80 12.66
CA LEU A 24 -2.87 -6.88 13.66
C LEU A 24 -3.99 -6.79 14.70
N GLU A 25 -4.19 -5.61 15.29
CA GLU A 25 -5.22 -5.38 16.31
C GLU A 25 -6.63 -5.65 15.76
N THR A 26 -6.89 -5.23 14.52
CA THR A 26 -8.19 -5.49 13.89
C THR A 26 -8.39 -6.96 13.59
N LEU A 27 -7.37 -7.66 13.09
CA LEU A 27 -7.45 -9.08 12.78
C LEU A 27 -7.62 -9.93 14.04
N ASP A 28 -6.94 -9.58 15.14
CA ASP A 28 -7.14 -10.24 16.44
C ASP A 28 -8.57 -10.06 16.95
N ALA A 29 -9.14 -8.85 16.83
CA ALA A 29 -10.52 -8.60 17.20
C ALA A 29 -11.52 -9.42 16.37
N ILE A 30 -11.30 -9.54 15.06
CA ILE A 30 -12.15 -10.37 14.18
C ILE A 30 -12.01 -11.85 14.53
N ALA A 31 -10.80 -12.30 14.84
CA ALA A 31 -10.56 -13.68 15.24
C ALA A 31 -11.24 -14.02 16.56
N ALA A 32 -11.19 -13.12 17.55
CA ALA A 32 -11.93 -13.28 18.80
C ALA A 32 -13.43 -13.45 18.53
N TYR A 33 -14.00 -12.62 17.66
CA TYR A 33 -15.40 -12.76 17.23
C TYR A 33 -15.70 -14.13 16.57
N LEU A 34 -14.85 -14.59 15.65
CA LEU A 34 -15.04 -15.88 14.98
C LEU A 34 -14.94 -17.07 15.97
N VAL A 35 -14.05 -16.99 16.95
CA VAL A 35 -13.89 -18.01 18.01
C VAL A 35 -15.10 -18.03 18.94
N GLU A 36 -15.54 -16.86 19.41
CA GLU A 36 -16.72 -16.74 20.30
C GLU A 36 -17.99 -17.32 19.68
N ASN A 37 -18.07 -17.30 18.35
CA ASN A 37 -19.21 -17.84 17.60
C ASN A 37 -18.99 -19.27 17.09
N GLY A 38 -17.88 -19.93 17.43
CA GLY A 38 -17.59 -21.32 17.04
C GLY A 38 -17.31 -21.52 15.55
N ASP A 39 -16.94 -20.47 14.81
CA ASP A 39 -16.60 -20.59 13.38
C ASP A 39 -15.16 -21.03 13.13
N VAL A 40 -14.28 -20.83 14.12
CA VAL A 40 -12.87 -21.24 14.08
C VAL A 40 -12.42 -21.71 15.47
N GLU A 41 -11.37 -22.54 15.51
CA GLU A 41 -10.78 -23.02 16.76
C GLU A 41 -9.97 -21.93 17.48
N SER A 42 -9.80 -22.07 18.80
CA SER A 42 -9.04 -21.10 19.62
C SER A 42 -7.57 -20.97 19.21
N GLU A 43 -6.98 -22.04 18.68
CA GLU A 43 -5.62 -22.07 18.14
C GLU A 43 -5.43 -21.11 16.95
N TRP A 44 -6.52 -20.79 16.25
CA TRP A 44 -6.51 -19.87 15.12
C TRP A 44 -6.06 -18.47 15.52
N ARG A 45 -6.46 -18.03 16.73
CA ARG A 45 -5.98 -16.77 17.33
C ARG A 45 -4.49 -16.80 17.66
N MET A 46 -3.93 -17.98 17.96
CA MET A 46 -2.49 -18.15 18.14
C MET A 46 -1.72 -18.13 16.81
N MET A 47 -2.31 -18.65 15.73
CA MET A 47 -1.71 -18.60 14.39
C MET A 47 -1.54 -17.16 13.89
N LEU A 48 -2.56 -16.31 14.10
CA LEU A 48 -2.53 -14.88 13.80
C LEU A 48 -1.37 -14.13 14.48
N ASN A 49 -1.02 -14.55 15.70
CA ASN A 49 0.10 -13.97 16.46
C ASN A 49 1.47 -14.56 16.08
N LYS A 50 1.50 -15.75 15.45
CA LYS A 50 2.73 -16.47 15.07
C LYS A 50 3.16 -16.21 13.63
N GLU A 51 2.24 -15.82 12.74
CA GLU A 51 2.62 -15.38 11.39
C GLU A 51 3.34 -14.04 11.47
N TYR A 52 4.66 -14.15 11.63
CA TYR A 52 5.58 -13.05 11.41
C TYR A 52 5.43 -12.58 9.98
N MET A 53 4.77 -11.43 9.90
CA MET A 53 4.41 -10.67 8.72
C MET A 53 3.04 -11.04 8.17
N ILE A 54 2.06 -10.20 8.54
CA ILE A 54 1.14 -9.64 7.55
C ILE A 54 2.00 -9.36 6.32
N ASN A 55 1.96 -10.25 5.34
CA ASN A 55 2.52 -9.97 4.04
C ASN A 55 1.86 -8.67 3.63
N TYR A 56 2.64 -7.60 3.58
CA TYR A 56 2.20 -6.25 3.21
C TYR A 56 1.73 -6.17 1.74
N TYR A 57 1.36 -7.30 1.15
CA TYR A 57 0.97 -7.49 -0.22
C TYR A 57 -0.26 -8.38 -0.31
N ASP A 58 -1.40 -7.80 0.03
CA ASP A 58 -2.52 -7.95 -0.87
C ASP A 58 -2.18 -7.16 -2.14
N VAL A 59 -1.92 -7.80 -3.26
CA VAL A 59 -1.60 -7.14 -4.55
C VAL A 59 -2.51 -7.74 -5.62
N ILE A 60 -3.57 -6.96 -5.93
CA ILE A 60 -4.25 -6.89 -7.23
C ILE A 60 -5.22 -8.08 -7.59
N PRO A 61 -6.40 -7.82 -8.20
CA PRO A 61 -7.51 -8.77 -8.42
C PRO A 61 -7.19 -10.06 -9.18
N ASP A 62 -7.94 -11.11 -8.80
CA ASP A 62 -8.00 -12.46 -9.40
C ASP A 62 -8.50 -12.50 -10.86
N LYS A 63 -8.97 -11.37 -11.44
CA LYS A 63 -9.55 -11.33 -12.78
C LYS A 63 -9.22 -10.05 -13.54
N GLY A 64 -8.46 -10.21 -14.62
CA GLY A 64 -8.09 -9.15 -15.58
C GLY A 64 -6.60 -9.20 -15.90
N PRO A 65 -6.19 -8.96 -17.16
CA PRO A 65 -4.78 -9.01 -17.53
C PRO A 65 -4.04 -7.82 -16.90
N LEU A 66 -3.33 -8.09 -15.81
CA LEU A 66 -2.32 -7.18 -15.29
C LEU A 66 -1.05 -7.35 -16.09
N ARG A 67 -0.87 -6.45 -17.04
CA ARG A 67 0.46 -6.17 -17.55
C ARG A 67 0.85 -4.82 -16.99
N THR A 68 1.59 -4.80 -15.88
CA THR A 68 2.75 -3.92 -15.61
C THR A 68 3.17 -3.85 -14.11
N HIS A 69 4.23 -4.62 -13.79
CA HIS A 69 5.28 -4.42 -12.75
C HIS A 69 5.00 -4.73 -11.27
N GLU A 70 5.68 -5.77 -10.78
CA GLU A 70 5.65 -6.32 -9.42
C GLU A 70 6.52 -5.47 -8.47
N ILE A 71 6.05 -5.23 -7.24
CA ILE A 71 6.84 -4.61 -6.17
C ILE A 71 7.23 -5.72 -5.20
N ASP A 72 8.53 -5.92 -4.98
CA ASP A 72 9.07 -6.82 -3.96
C ASP A 72 9.49 -5.98 -2.73
N LEU A 73 9.10 -6.36 -1.51
CA LEU A 73 9.66 -5.74 -0.28
C LEU A 73 10.89 -6.53 0.14
N GLU A 74 11.97 -5.81 0.37
CA GLU A 74 13.17 -6.38 0.97
C GLU A 74 13.31 -5.88 2.40
N LEU A 75 13.44 -6.82 3.34
CA LEU A 75 13.51 -6.56 4.77
C LEU A 75 14.67 -7.33 5.39
N SER A 76 15.45 -6.66 6.24
CA SER A 76 16.39 -7.33 7.13
C SER A 76 15.69 -7.66 8.45
N VAL A 77 15.52 -8.95 8.74
CA VAL A 77 14.95 -9.44 10.00
C VAL A 77 16.09 -9.89 10.91
N ILE A 78 16.14 -9.33 12.11
CA ILE A 78 17.07 -9.76 13.16
C ILE A 78 16.29 -10.70 14.07
N TYR A 79 16.70 -11.96 14.12
CA TYR A 79 16.12 -12.96 15.01
C TYR A 79 16.65 -12.79 16.44
N GLU A 80 15.96 -13.40 17.42
CA GLU A 80 16.34 -13.35 18.84
C GLU A 80 17.76 -13.85 19.12
N ASN A 81 18.31 -14.70 18.26
CA ASN A 81 19.68 -15.20 18.32
C ASN A 81 20.71 -14.28 17.63
N GLY A 82 20.30 -13.09 17.17
CA GLY A 82 21.16 -12.12 16.48
C GLY A 82 21.42 -12.43 15.00
N TYR A 83 20.87 -13.51 14.45
CA TYR A 83 20.96 -13.81 13.02
C TYR A 83 20.19 -12.77 12.21
N VAL A 84 20.84 -12.20 11.18
CA VAL A 84 20.22 -11.26 10.24
C VAL A 84 19.90 -12.00 8.96
N GLU A 85 18.62 -12.08 8.61
CA GLU A 85 18.14 -12.64 7.35
C GLU A 85 17.55 -11.54 6.48
N ILE A 86 17.95 -11.49 5.21
CA ILE A 86 17.25 -10.68 4.21
C ILE A 86 16.05 -11.48 3.70
N LYS A 87 14.85 -11.10 4.14
CA LYS A 87 13.59 -11.62 3.61
C LYS A 87 13.13 -10.78 2.44
N ILE A 88 12.95 -11.43 1.29
CA ILE A 88 12.34 -10.82 0.11
C ILE A 88 10.90 -11.31 0.02
N PHE A 89 9.96 -10.40 0.23
CA PHE A 89 8.54 -10.63 0.05
C PHE A 89 8.20 -10.39 -1.41
N LYS A 90 8.24 -11.48 -2.17
CA LYS A 90 7.80 -11.52 -3.57
C LYS A 90 6.29 -11.74 -3.63
N LYS A 91 5.66 -11.33 -4.73
CA LYS A 91 4.29 -11.67 -5.13
C LYS A 91 4.15 -13.18 -5.45
N ASP A 92 4.69 -14.09 -4.63
CA ASP A 92 4.37 -15.51 -4.78
C ASP A 92 2.86 -15.66 -4.57
N VAL A 93 2.11 -15.65 -5.67
CA VAL A 93 0.66 -15.56 -5.74
C VAL A 93 0.03 -16.70 -4.94
N LEU A 94 0.69 -17.85 -4.88
CA LEU A 94 0.20 -19.00 -4.13
C LEU A 94 0.31 -18.80 -2.61
N LYS A 95 1.36 -18.15 -2.10
CA LYS A 95 1.54 -17.86 -0.66
C LYS A 95 0.91 -16.55 -0.20
N ALA A 96 0.81 -15.56 -1.09
CA ALA A 96 0.05 -14.34 -0.86
C ALA A 96 -1.47 -14.60 -0.84
N ASN A 97 -1.93 -15.65 -1.52
CA ASN A 97 -3.32 -16.13 -1.46
C ASN A 97 -3.67 -16.87 -0.16
N ASP A 98 -2.66 -17.26 0.63
CA ASP A 98 -2.82 -17.75 2.00
C ASP A 98 -2.64 -16.62 3.04
N ALA A 99 -2.62 -15.35 2.61
CA ALA A 99 -2.47 -14.23 3.53
C ALA A 99 -3.65 -14.13 4.52
N LEU A 100 -3.29 -13.84 5.76
CA LEU A 100 -4.16 -13.67 6.92
C LEU A 100 -5.50 -12.94 6.64
N LEU A 101 -5.46 -11.78 5.97
CA LEU A 101 -6.66 -11.00 5.62
C LEU A 101 -7.62 -11.77 4.70
N ARG A 102 -7.10 -12.57 3.76
CA ARG A 102 -7.90 -13.39 2.84
C ARG A 102 -8.50 -14.58 3.58
N ILE A 103 -7.74 -15.26 4.45
CA ILE A 103 -8.27 -16.36 5.26
C ILE A 103 -9.39 -15.85 6.18
N VAL A 104 -9.16 -14.73 6.88
CA VAL A 104 -10.16 -14.06 7.72
C VAL A 104 -11.39 -13.65 6.92
N SER A 105 -11.20 -13.05 5.74
CA SER A 105 -12.31 -12.67 4.85
C SER A 105 -13.11 -13.89 4.36
N SER A 106 -12.44 -15.00 4.04
CA SER A 106 -13.11 -16.25 3.66
C SER A 106 -13.98 -16.78 4.80
N LYS A 107 -13.44 -16.82 6.03
CA LYS A 107 -14.19 -17.29 7.20
C LYS A 107 -15.40 -16.42 7.51
N LEU A 108 -15.28 -15.11 7.37
CA LEU A 108 -16.43 -14.21 7.50
C LEU A 108 -17.48 -14.44 6.40
N LYS A 109 -17.08 -14.73 5.15
CA LYS A 109 -18.02 -15.07 4.06
C LYS A 109 -18.72 -16.40 4.30
N GLU A 110 -18.00 -17.42 4.78
CA GLU A 110 -18.55 -18.70 5.19
C GLU A 110 -19.59 -18.51 6.30
N ARG A 111 -19.26 -17.73 7.34
CA ARG A 111 -20.20 -17.39 8.41
C ARG A 111 -21.45 -16.69 7.88
N LYS A 112 -21.28 -15.67 7.03
CA LYS A 112 -22.42 -14.98 6.41
C LYS A 112 -23.33 -15.96 5.67
N ALA A 113 -22.76 -16.90 4.89
CA ALA A 113 -23.55 -17.90 4.19
C ALA A 113 -24.33 -18.82 5.16
N LYS A 114 -23.70 -19.26 6.26
CA LYS A 114 -24.39 -20.02 7.32
C LYS A 114 -25.55 -19.23 7.93
N LEU A 115 -25.31 -17.97 8.30
CA LEU A 115 -26.33 -17.10 8.89
C LEU A 115 -27.51 -16.89 7.94
N MET A 116 -27.26 -16.68 6.65
CA MET A 116 -28.32 -16.57 5.63
C MET A 116 -29.15 -17.86 5.55
N HIS A 117 -28.53 -19.04 5.57
CA HIS A 117 -29.27 -20.31 5.60
C HIS A 117 -30.10 -20.46 6.88
N MET A 118 -29.61 -19.99 8.04
CA MET A 118 -30.38 -20.02 9.28
C MET A 118 -31.66 -19.17 9.23
N THR A 119 -31.73 -18.15 8.35
CA THR A 119 -32.95 -17.33 8.21
C THR A 119 -34.12 -18.10 7.59
N GLU A 120 -33.88 -19.19 6.86
CA GLU A 120 -34.92 -19.93 6.14
C GLU A 120 -35.89 -20.68 7.07
N GLU A 121 -35.41 -21.07 8.26
CA GLU A 121 -36.17 -21.87 9.24
C GLU A 121 -36.40 -21.14 10.58
N ALA A 122 -36.04 -19.85 10.66
CA ALA A 122 -36.05 -19.09 11.90
C ALA A 122 -37.42 -18.50 12.26
N SER A 123 -37.73 -18.50 13.56
CA SER A 123 -38.86 -17.73 14.11
C SER A 123 -38.61 -16.21 14.01
N PRO A 124 -39.66 -15.36 14.10
CA PRO A 124 -39.51 -13.90 14.04
C PRO A 124 -38.51 -13.31 15.04
N GLU A 125 -38.45 -13.86 16.25
CA GLU A 125 -37.51 -13.43 17.31
C GLU A 125 -36.07 -13.84 16.99
N GLN A 126 -35.88 -15.03 16.42
CA GLN A 126 -34.57 -15.51 15.95
C GLN A 126 -34.08 -14.73 14.72
N LEU A 127 -34.99 -14.35 13.82
CA LEU A 127 -34.66 -13.55 12.62
C LEU A 127 -34.02 -12.22 12.98
N GLN A 128 -34.52 -11.53 14.01
CA GLN A 128 -33.92 -10.26 14.44
C GLN A 128 -32.46 -10.43 14.90
N LEU A 129 -32.18 -11.49 15.67
CA LEU A 129 -30.82 -11.80 16.13
C LEU A 129 -29.91 -12.22 14.97
N ILE A 130 -30.40 -13.06 14.07
CA ILE A 130 -29.63 -13.52 12.89
C ILE A 130 -29.27 -12.32 12.00
N ASN A 131 -30.23 -11.42 11.73
CA ASN A 131 -29.99 -10.22 10.94
C ASN A 131 -28.92 -9.31 11.57
N ALA A 132 -28.95 -9.11 12.90
CA ALA A 132 -27.91 -8.35 13.58
C ALA A 132 -26.51 -8.98 13.42
N HIS A 133 -26.42 -10.32 13.46
CA HIS A 133 -25.16 -11.03 13.19
C HIS A 133 -24.73 -10.94 11.72
N ILE A 134 -25.67 -10.93 10.77
CA ILE A 134 -25.39 -10.72 9.34
C ILE A 134 -24.79 -9.33 9.15
N ASP A 135 -25.45 -8.27 9.66
CA ASP A 135 -24.99 -6.89 9.55
C ASP A 135 -23.60 -6.70 10.16
N HIS A 136 -23.37 -7.28 11.34
CA HIS A 136 -22.06 -7.24 11.97
C HIS A 136 -21.00 -7.98 11.13
N THR A 137 -21.31 -9.17 10.62
CA THR A 137 -20.40 -9.93 9.77
C THR A 137 -20.07 -9.18 8.47
N GLU A 138 -21.04 -8.51 7.86
CA GLU A 138 -20.83 -7.66 6.68
C GLU A 138 -19.92 -6.46 6.99
N SER A 139 -20.12 -5.82 8.14
CA SER A 139 -19.25 -4.74 8.62
C SER A 139 -17.80 -5.22 8.78
N LEU A 140 -17.57 -6.41 9.36
CA LEU A 140 -16.23 -6.99 9.47
C LEU A 140 -15.62 -7.33 8.11
N ILE A 141 -16.41 -7.83 7.15
CA ILE A 141 -15.95 -8.05 5.77
C ILE A 141 -15.49 -6.73 5.13
N LYS A 142 -16.29 -5.66 5.27
CA LYS A 142 -15.94 -4.32 4.78
C LYS A 142 -14.67 -3.81 5.45
N LYS A 143 -14.50 -4.06 6.75
CA LYS A 143 -13.29 -3.67 7.50
C LYS A 143 -12.05 -4.38 6.97
N CYS A 144 -12.11 -5.69 6.69
CA CYS A 144 -11.01 -6.42 6.04
C CYS A 144 -10.66 -5.83 4.66
N PHE A 145 -11.68 -5.51 3.85
CA PHE A 145 -11.47 -4.86 2.56
C PHE A 145 -10.77 -3.50 2.70
N ASN A 146 -11.21 -2.66 3.65
CA ASN A 146 -10.60 -1.35 3.89
C ASN A 146 -9.15 -1.45 4.41
N LEU A 147 -8.85 -2.44 5.27
CA LEU A 147 -7.47 -2.69 5.71
C LEU A 147 -6.55 -3.07 4.55
N LYS A 148 -7.06 -3.91 3.63
CA LYS A 148 -6.35 -4.27 2.41
C LYS A 148 -6.03 -3.04 1.56
N ILE A 149 -7.06 -2.26 1.22
CA ILE A 149 -6.92 -1.07 0.37
C ILE A 149 -6.01 -0.01 1.03
N SER A 150 -6.22 0.31 2.30
CA SER A 150 -5.40 1.28 3.03
C SER A 150 -3.93 0.88 3.08
N SER A 151 -3.63 -0.40 3.31
CA SER A 151 -2.25 -0.91 3.34
C SER A 151 -1.57 -0.77 1.97
N GLN A 152 -2.29 -1.09 0.88
CA GLN A 152 -1.78 -0.94 -0.49
C GLN A 152 -1.48 0.54 -0.81
N LEU A 153 -2.45 1.42 -0.56
CA LEU A 153 -2.31 2.85 -0.79
C LEU A 153 -1.13 3.42 0.00
N LEU A 154 -0.98 3.02 1.26
CA LEU A 154 0.06 3.53 2.14
C LEU A 154 1.47 3.13 1.68
N ILE A 155 1.66 1.89 1.23
CA ILE A 155 2.95 1.43 0.70
C ILE A 155 3.33 2.21 -0.55
N THR A 156 2.38 2.38 -1.47
CA THR A 156 2.63 3.12 -2.71
C THR A 156 2.92 4.60 -2.43
N GLU A 157 2.25 5.19 -1.45
CA GLU A 157 2.48 6.56 -1.04
C GLU A 157 3.85 6.74 -0.37
N VAL A 158 4.13 5.98 0.69
CA VAL A 158 5.41 6.06 1.42
C VAL A 158 6.59 5.73 0.49
N GLY A 159 6.43 4.74 -0.40
CA GLY A 159 7.43 4.43 -1.42
C GLY A 159 7.66 5.58 -2.40
N GLY A 160 6.58 6.21 -2.88
CA GLY A 160 6.69 7.39 -3.74
C GLY A 160 7.39 8.57 -3.04
N LEU A 161 7.02 8.85 -1.78
CA LEU A 161 7.65 9.89 -0.97
C LEU A 161 9.13 9.62 -0.74
N HIS A 162 9.50 8.37 -0.44
CA HIS A 162 10.90 7.95 -0.31
C HIS A 162 11.71 8.27 -1.57
N PHE A 163 11.22 7.90 -2.76
CA PHE A 163 11.94 8.18 -4.00
C PHE A 163 12.04 9.67 -4.31
N ILE A 164 11.02 10.47 -3.97
CA ILE A 164 11.10 11.94 -4.07
C ILE A 164 12.20 12.48 -3.17
N ASP A 165 12.24 12.07 -1.91
CA ASP A 165 13.23 12.55 -0.95
C ASP A 165 14.65 12.13 -1.35
N GLU A 166 14.82 10.91 -1.89
CA GLU A 166 16.11 10.44 -2.43
C GLU A 166 16.57 11.25 -3.65
N ILE A 167 15.66 11.55 -4.59
CA ILE A 167 15.98 12.40 -5.74
C ILE A 167 16.44 13.77 -5.24
N LEU A 168 15.67 14.42 -4.36
CA LEU A 168 16.02 15.74 -3.83
C LEU A 168 17.35 15.73 -3.06
N THR A 169 17.61 14.67 -2.29
CA THR A 169 18.86 14.49 -1.55
C THR A 169 20.04 14.34 -2.50
N GLN A 170 19.93 13.50 -3.53
CA GLN A 170 20.98 13.35 -4.54
C GLN A 170 21.23 14.65 -5.29
N MET A 171 20.18 15.39 -5.67
CA MET A 171 20.32 16.68 -6.33
C MET A 171 21.06 17.71 -5.46
N LYS A 172 20.76 17.74 -4.15
CA LYS A 172 21.43 18.63 -3.18
C LYS A 172 22.88 18.23 -2.93
N ASN A 173 23.16 16.94 -2.78
CA ASN A 173 24.52 16.43 -2.52
C ASN A 173 25.48 16.64 -3.70
N ASN A 174 24.94 16.84 -4.91
CA ASN A 174 25.72 17.20 -6.10
C ASN A 174 25.74 18.72 -6.36
N GLU A 175 25.35 19.54 -5.38
CA GLU A 175 25.44 21.01 -5.42
C GLU A 175 24.74 21.68 -6.63
N ILE A 176 23.77 20.99 -7.26
CA ILE A 176 23.06 21.50 -8.45
C ILE A 176 22.32 22.81 -8.13
N ASN A 177 21.87 22.95 -6.89
CA ASN A 177 21.21 24.15 -6.39
C ASN A 177 22.07 25.42 -6.46
N SER A 178 23.40 25.30 -6.51
CA SER A 178 24.32 26.44 -6.64
C SER A 178 24.66 26.80 -8.08
N PHE A 179 24.64 25.85 -9.02
CA PHE A 179 25.13 26.07 -10.38
C PHE A 179 24.06 26.65 -11.32
N THR A 180 22.80 26.24 -11.18
CA THR A 180 21.68 26.74 -12.00
C THR A 180 20.43 27.02 -11.16
N PRO A 181 20.41 28.14 -10.42
CA PRO A 181 19.35 28.43 -9.44
C PRO A 181 17.94 28.46 -10.05
N GLU A 182 17.78 28.94 -11.29
CA GLU A 182 16.49 29.01 -11.98
C GLU A 182 15.96 27.62 -12.37
N HIS A 183 16.77 26.82 -13.07
CA HIS A 183 16.41 25.45 -13.44
C HIS A 183 16.20 24.56 -12.22
N TYR A 184 17.03 24.71 -11.18
CA TYR A 184 16.85 23.99 -9.92
C TYR A 184 15.56 24.42 -9.18
N THR A 185 15.24 25.71 -9.16
CA THR A 185 13.99 26.21 -8.57
C THR A 185 12.78 25.64 -9.29
N GLN A 186 12.82 25.59 -10.62
CA GLN A 186 11.77 24.97 -11.43
C GLN A 186 11.67 23.46 -11.16
N PHE A 187 12.80 22.76 -11.10
CA PHE A 187 12.86 21.34 -10.78
C PHE A 187 12.22 21.06 -9.43
N LYS A 188 12.63 21.81 -8.39
CA LYS A 188 12.10 21.66 -7.05
C LYS A 188 10.59 21.89 -7.00
N ARG A 189 10.08 22.94 -7.66
CA ARG A 189 8.64 23.19 -7.75
C ARG A 189 7.87 22.00 -8.33
N HIS A 190 8.37 21.41 -9.42
CA HIS A 190 7.72 20.23 -10.00
C HIS A 190 7.89 18.96 -9.15
N MET A 191 8.98 18.82 -8.40
CA MET A 191 9.11 17.76 -7.39
C MET A 191 8.11 17.94 -6.24
N ASP A 192 7.86 19.17 -5.79
CA ASP A 192 6.84 19.47 -4.79
C ASP A 192 5.43 19.14 -5.32
N GLU A 193 5.12 19.48 -6.58
CA GLU A 193 3.87 19.05 -7.24
C GLU A 193 3.74 17.52 -7.30
N LEU A 194 4.81 16.79 -7.62
CA LEU A 194 4.82 15.32 -7.58
C LEU A 194 4.58 14.79 -6.16
N LYS A 195 5.14 15.45 -5.14
CA LYS A 195 4.95 15.09 -3.73
C LYS A 195 3.49 15.25 -3.32
N GLU A 196 2.86 16.37 -3.69
CA GLU A 196 1.43 16.60 -3.46
C GLU A 196 0.55 15.56 -4.17
N LEU A 197 0.89 15.21 -5.41
CA LEU A 197 0.17 14.17 -6.15
C LEU A 197 0.31 12.79 -5.52
N VAL A 198 1.51 12.43 -5.07
CA VAL A 198 1.75 11.18 -4.33
C VAL A 198 0.96 11.16 -3.03
N HIS A 199 0.83 12.28 -2.33
CA HIS A 199 0.10 12.37 -1.06
C HIS A 199 -1.43 12.49 -1.24
N LEU A 200 -1.92 12.70 -2.46
CA LEU A 200 -3.34 12.84 -2.75
C LEU A 200 -4.12 11.61 -2.28
N TYR A 201 -5.27 11.83 -1.64
CA TYR A 201 -6.16 10.78 -1.11
C TYR A 201 -5.50 9.86 -0.06
N SER A 202 -4.51 10.39 0.68
CA SER A 202 -3.74 9.59 1.64
C SER A 202 -4.61 8.76 2.60
N PRO A 203 -4.31 7.47 2.78
CA PRO A 203 -5.07 6.59 3.68
C PRO A 203 -4.85 6.92 5.16
N THR A 204 -3.87 7.77 5.51
CA THR A 204 -3.67 8.22 6.90
C THR A 204 -4.78 9.16 7.40
N ASN A 205 -5.61 9.71 6.49
CA ASN A 205 -6.68 10.65 6.83
C ASN A 205 -8.01 9.99 7.23
N SER A 206 -7.96 8.76 7.77
CA SER A 206 -9.08 8.07 8.44
C SER A 206 -10.39 8.04 7.65
N GLN A 207 -10.41 7.38 6.50
CA GLN A 207 -11.65 7.23 5.72
C GLN A 207 -12.01 5.76 5.49
N GLU A 208 -13.24 5.41 5.89
CA GLU A 208 -13.80 4.06 5.77
C GLU A 208 -14.51 3.83 4.42
N ASP A 209 -14.60 4.85 3.57
CA ASP A 209 -15.24 4.77 2.27
C ASP A 209 -14.34 5.33 1.16
N TYR A 210 -13.46 4.47 0.65
CA TYR A 210 -12.53 4.84 -0.42
C TYR A 210 -13.23 5.10 -1.76
N ALA A 211 -14.44 4.57 -1.97
CA ALA A 211 -15.17 4.70 -3.23
C ALA A 211 -15.75 6.11 -3.43
N SER A 212 -15.98 6.86 -2.36
CA SER A 212 -16.50 8.23 -2.43
C SER A 212 -15.41 9.31 -2.51
N LEU A 213 -14.13 8.95 -2.40
CA LEU A 213 -13.02 9.91 -2.35
C LEU A 213 -12.70 10.57 -3.68
N CYS A 214 -12.88 9.83 -4.77
CA CYS A 214 -12.51 10.29 -6.10
C CYS A 214 -13.31 9.56 -7.17
N SER A 215 -13.51 10.21 -8.31
CA SER A 215 -14.03 9.54 -9.49
C SER A 215 -12.89 8.95 -10.33
N ARG A 216 -13.21 8.00 -11.22
CA ARG A 216 -12.24 7.49 -12.21
C ARG A 216 -11.67 8.62 -13.06
N LYS A 217 -12.47 9.64 -13.37
CA LYS A 217 -12.05 10.83 -14.11
C LYS A 217 -11.01 11.62 -13.33
N ASP A 218 -11.16 11.77 -12.02
CA ASP A 218 -10.19 12.45 -11.17
C ASP A 218 -8.84 11.72 -11.18
N ILE A 219 -8.84 10.39 -11.02
CA ILE A 219 -7.61 9.60 -11.08
C ILE A 219 -6.90 9.75 -12.43
N ILE A 220 -7.63 9.72 -13.55
CA ILE A 220 -7.06 9.94 -14.90
C ILE A 220 -6.44 11.34 -15.01
N ASN A 221 -7.15 12.38 -14.56
CA ASN A 221 -6.65 13.76 -14.57
C ASN A 221 -5.38 13.89 -13.73
N LYS A 222 -5.33 13.25 -12.56
CA LYS A 222 -4.15 13.27 -11.68
C LYS A 222 -2.98 12.50 -12.27
N ARG A 223 -3.22 11.41 -13.00
CA ARG A 223 -2.18 10.71 -13.77
C ARG A 223 -1.59 11.57 -14.88
N GLN A 224 -2.41 12.38 -15.55
CA GLN A 224 -1.94 13.34 -16.55
C GLN A 224 -1.13 14.47 -15.91
N GLN A 225 -1.58 15.02 -14.78
CA GLN A 225 -0.84 16.02 -14.00
C GLN A 225 0.53 15.48 -13.57
N PHE A 226 0.56 14.25 -13.03
CA PHE A 226 1.80 13.59 -12.64
C PHE A 226 2.76 13.46 -13.82
N ASN A 227 2.29 12.91 -14.95
CA ASN A 227 3.13 12.74 -16.14
C ASN A 227 3.71 14.07 -16.65
N LYS A 228 2.94 15.16 -16.55
CA LYS A 228 3.40 16.49 -16.95
C LYS A 228 4.57 16.93 -16.06
N SER A 229 4.39 16.97 -14.74
CA SER A 229 5.43 17.41 -13.81
C SER A 229 6.64 16.46 -13.84
N PHE A 230 6.40 15.15 -13.95
CA PHE A 230 7.41 14.12 -14.10
C PHE A 230 8.31 14.34 -15.33
N ASN A 231 7.71 14.57 -16.49
CA ASN A 231 8.47 14.80 -17.72
C ASN A 231 9.27 16.11 -17.67
N ILE A 232 8.73 17.14 -17.02
CA ILE A 232 9.48 18.39 -16.79
C ILE A 232 10.69 18.13 -15.90
N CYS A 233 10.53 17.42 -14.78
CA CYS A 233 11.65 17.05 -13.90
C CYS A 233 12.71 16.24 -14.63
N LYS A 234 12.32 15.24 -15.44
CA LYS A 234 13.28 14.44 -16.24
C LYS A 234 14.00 15.27 -17.30
N SER A 235 13.30 16.21 -17.95
CA SER A 235 13.91 17.12 -18.92
C SER A 235 14.94 18.03 -18.26
N LEU A 236 14.64 18.55 -17.06
CA LEU A 236 15.57 19.38 -16.29
C LEU A 236 16.77 18.57 -15.82
N LEU A 237 16.57 17.32 -15.37
CA LEU A 237 17.66 16.40 -15.02
C LEU A 237 18.66 16.22 -16.17
N HIS A 238 18.14 15.99 -17.38
CA HIS A 238 18.97 15.84 -18.57
C HIS A 238 19.74 17.13 -18.90
N SER A 239 19.13 18.32 -18.70
CA SER A 239 19.83 19.61 -18.86
C SER A 239 21.04 19.70 -17.94
N PHE A 240 20.88 19.34 -16.66
CA PHE A 240 21.98 19.35 -15.69
C PHE A 240 23.12 18.40 -16.09
N SER A 241 22.79 17.23 -16.65
CA SER A 241 23.79 16.29 -17.18
C SER A 241 24.53 16.86 -18.39
N GLN A 242 23.81 17.45 -19.36
CA GLN A 242 24.41 18.08 -20.54
C GLN A 242 25.32 19.27 -20.21
N GLU A 243 25.00 20.00 -19.15
CA GLU A 243 25.83 21.09 -18.62
C GLU A 243 27.08 20.59 -17.87
N GLY A 244 27.25 19.27 -17.73
CA GLY A 244 28.40 18.65 -17.05
C GLY A 244 28.35 18.76 -15.53
N ILE A 245 27.20 19.13 -14.96
CA ILE A 245 27.01 19.33 -13.51
C ILE A 245 26.80 17.99 -12.79
N LEU A 246 26.25 17.00 -13.50
CA LEU A 246 26.00 15.66 -12.97
C LEU A 246 26.97 14.63 -13.54
N ALA A 247 27.55 13.82 -12.66
CA ALA A 247 28.24 12.61 -13.07
C ALA A 247 27.23 11.59 -13.64
N SER A 248 27.65 10.84 -14.67
CA SER A 248 26.78 9.87 -15.36
C SER A 248 26.20 8.80 -14.43
N ASP A 249 26.98 8.32 -13.45
CA ASP A 249 26.53 7.33 -12.47
C ASP A 249 25.43 7.89 -11.56
N THR A 250 25.57 9.16 -11.15
CA THR A 250 24.56 9.87 -10.36
C THR A 250 23.28 10.09 -11.16
N GLU A 251 23.40 10.53 -12.42
CA GLU A 251 22.24 10.69 -13.30
C GLU A 251 21.46 9.37 -13.42
N GLN A 252 22.16 8.26 -13.64
CA GLN A 252 21.54 6.95 -13.78
C GLN A 252 20.84 6.51 -12.49
N SER A 253 21.44 6.77 -11.33
CA SER A 253 20.82 6.55 -10.01
C SER A 253 19.53 7.38 -9.85
N ILE A 254 19.57 8.68 -10.17
CA ILE A 254 18.40 9.56 -10.10
C ILE A 254 17.30 9.10 -11.07
N LEU A 255 17.66 8.69 -12.29
CA LEU A 255 16.72 8.14 -13.27
C LEU A 255 16.04 6.86 -12.78
N MET A 256 16.76 5.97 -12.10
CA MET A 256 16.17 4.78 -11.49
C MET A 256 15.16 5.15 -10.39
N ASN A 257 15.45 6.17 -9.59
CA ASN A 257 14.51 6.68 -8.59
C ASN A 257 13.28 7.33 -9.24
N PHE A 258 13.44 8.08 -10.35
CA PHE A 258 12.29 8.59 -11.11
C PHE A 258 11.42 7.45 -11.63
N ASN A 259 12.00 6.42 -12.24
CA ASN A 259 11.24 5.27 -12.73
C ASN A 259 10.48 4.61 -11.56
N SER A 260 11.13 4.43 -10.42
CA SER A 260 10.52 3.84 -9.22
C SER A 260 9.39 4.71 -8.63
N LEU A 261 9.55 6.03 -8.63
CA LEU A 261 8.50 6.99 -8.28
C LEU A 261 7.28 6.86 -9.20
N GLN A 262 7.48 6.82 -10.52
CA GLN A 262 6.38 6.62 -11.47
C GLN A 262 5.68 5.28 -11.26
N HIS A 263 6.45 4.22 -11.00
CA HIS A 263 5.89 2.91 -10.68
C HIS A 263 5.00 2.95 -9.42
N MET A 264 5.47 3.59 -8.35
CA MET A 264 4.71 3.73 -7.11
C MET A 264 3.43 4.53 -7.31
N PHE A 265 3.50 5.66 -7.99
CA PHE A 265 2.33 6.51 -8.22
C PHE A 265 1.29 5.81 -9.11
N PHE A 266 1.70 5.10 -10.16
CA PHE A 266 0.76 4.35 -11.00
C PHE A 266 0.13 3.17 -10.26
N ALA A 267 0.89 2.46 -9.44
CA ALA A 267 0.33 1.43 -8.57
C ALA A 267 -0.72 2.00 -7.62
N LYS A 268 -0.49 3.20 -7.06
CA LYS A 268 -1.49 3.92 -6.24
C LYS A 268 -2.77 4.20 -7.03
N CYS A 269 -2.66 4.72 -8.26
CA CYS A 269 -3.82 4.95 -9.14
C CYS A 269 -4.59 3.66 -9.44
N ASP A 270 -3.87 2.56 -9.70
CA ASP A 270 -4.48 1.27 -10.01
C ASP A 270 -5.31 0.74 -8.82
N VAL A 271 -4.83 0.93 -7.59
CA VAL A 271 -5.60 0.59 -6.37
C VAL A 271 -6.91 1.38 -6.33
N TYR A 272 -6.91 2.68 -6.61
CA TYR A 272 -8.17 3.44 -6.70
C TYR A 272 -9.08 2.95 -7.82
N PHE A 273 -8.54 2.57 -8.98
CA PHE A 273 -9.38 2.03 -10.05
C PHE A 273 -10.07 0.71 -9.65
N MET A 274 -9.44 -0.13 -8.83
CA MET A 274 -10.05 -1.35 -8.30
C MET A 274 -11.15 -1.06 -7.27
N VAL A 275 -11.01 0.00 -6.49
CA VAL A 275 -12.05 0.41 -5.53
C VAL A 275 -13.29 0.96 -6.24
N LEU A 276 -13.09 1.59 -7.40
CA LEU A 276 -14.14 2.26 -8.18
C LEU A 276 -14.81 1.36 -9.23
N THR A 277 -14.53 0.06 -9.25
CA THR A 277 -15.22 -0.97 -10.07
C THR A 277 -16.26 -1.70 -9.24
#